data_AF-A0A3A4Q0E1-F1
#
_entry.id   AF-A0A3A4Q0E1-F1
#
_cell.length_a   1.000
_cell.length_b   1.000
_cell.length_c   1.000
_cell.angle_alpha   90.00
_cell.angle_beta   90.00
_cell.angle_gamma   90.00
#
_symmetry.space_group_name_H-M   'P 1'
#
loop_
_entity.id
_entity.type
_entity.pdbx_description
1 polymer ?
#
loop_
_entity_poly.entity_id
_entity_poly.type
_entity_poly.pdbx_seq_one_letter_code
_entity_poly.pdbx_strand_id
1 'polypeptide(L)'
;MMATMPSSLPGGRGNMACAADPATGSIYCFGGQESATPRAEIFRYEPATDTLTLMDASLPTPRRYLACAASPATGKIYCFGGVHRDYWDTIDEILEFDPALETLTIQSAELPTGTEGLACAADPASGHIFCFGGNDGSGAISRVAEYDPVSDILTTDGLPSLPGPRANLACSFSYASGKIYCFGGNSPAYSDSILEFDPVSRMIGVRSARLPSARNIFSCAEDIITGRVFCFGGYGGTYLNEIVEFDPLGDTVSIMTAVLPSSRAGTACSAAPTTGSIFCFGGWNWPDYFTDILEYIPPRTCSDADLDGILDELDNCPDDFNPGQEDSDYDGAGDACDSCPLDSENDADGDGVCGDVDNCPAVVNPLQEDADGDGLGNVCDNCPDAPNPDQTDADADLLGDACDNCPDDFNPGQADGDADGVGDVCDNCPDDFNPDQADADGDHIGDVCDNQPPSITCNGPVTLWSPDHDLVDVGSAISVEDPDGDEVVLIVRAFSDETEIPETGDGTGKHAPDFKDEYPEGRGLLVRSERRGDEDGRFYLFVITADDGNGGVTTAVCTAAVCPHDQDQPSLDGVLAQASAGAAQLEAAVAHGDPLPPPGLCEHGLSEALGPKQ
;
A
#
# COMPACT_ATOMS: atom_id res chain seq x y z
N MET A 1 -47.91 -18.20 4.79
CA MET A 1 -49.08 -18.52 5.65
C MET A 1 -49.13 -17.53 6.81
N MET A 2 -50.31 -17.24 7.37
CA MET A 2 -50.47 -16.36 8.53
C MET A 2 -51.19 -17.10 9.65
N ALA A 3 -50.65 -17.11 10.86
CA ALA A 3 -51.21 -17.78 12.03
C ALA A 3 -51.22 -16.86 13.26
N THR A 4 -52.18 -17.10 14.17
CA THR A 4 -52.20 -16.48 15.50
C THR A 4 -51.71 -17.50 16.51
N MET A 5 -50.70 -17.13 17.28
CA MET A 5 -50.10 -17.99 18.28
C MET A 5 -51.03 -18.17 19.49
N PRO A 6 -51.00 -19.33 20.16
CA PRO A 6 -51.72 -19.55 21.42
C PRO A 6 -51.30 -18.59 22.53
N SER A 7 -50.01 -18.26 22.64
CA SER A 7 -49.52 -17.27 23.58
C SER A 7 -49.91 -15.83 23.19
N SER A 8 -49.97 -14.94 24.17
CA SER A 8 -50.38 -13.55 23.97
C SER A 8 -49.73 -12.62 24.97
N LEU A 9 -49.56 -11.36 24.59
CA LEU A 9 -49.11 -10.29 25.50
C LEU A 9 -50.08 -10.14 26.69
N PRO A 10 -49.58 -9.82 27.91
CA PRO A 10 -50.43 -9.69 29.10
C PRO A 10 -51.48 -8.56 29.04
N GLY A 11 -51.30 -7.61 28.14
CA GLY A 11 -52.19 -6.47 27.88
C GLY A 11 -51.94 -5.90 26.50
N GLY A 12 -52.93 -5.19 25.95
CA GLY A 12 -52.87 -4.68 24.57
C GLY A 12 -51.70 -3.70 24.41
N ARG A 13 -50.87 -3.91 23.38
CA ARG A 13 -49.62 -3.14 23.24
C ARG A 13 -49.34 -2.77 21.80
N GLY A 14 -48.86 -1.54 21.59
CA GLY A 14 -48.39 -1.09 20.28
C GLY A 14 -47.17 -0.18 20.39
N ASN A 15 -46.50 0.06 19.26
CA ASN A 15 -45.29 0.89 19.15
C ASN A 15 -44.15 0.42 20.06
N MET A 16 -44.03 -0.90 20.21
CA MET A 16 -42.87 -1.56 20.79
C MET A 16 -41.74 -1.61 19.76
N ALA A 17 -40.54 -1.94 20.20
CA ALA A 17 -39.49 -2.43 19.32
C ALA A 17 -39.15 -3.87 19.70
N CYS A 18 -38.93 -4.72 18.71
CA CYS A 18 -38.53 -6.09 18.94
C CYS A 18 -37.31 -6.43 18.10
N ALA A 19 -36.39 -7.23 18.66
CA ALA A 19 -35.22 -7.75 17.97
C ALA A 19 -34.98 -9.18 18.44
N ALA A 20 -34.55 -10.05 17.53
CA ALA A 20 -34.17 -11.42 17.83
C ALA A 20 -32.73 -11.47 18.33
N ASP A 21 -32.49 -12.29 19.34
CA ASP A 21 -31.15 -12.70 19.71
C ASP A 21 -30.58 -13.60 18.59
N PRO A 22 -29.47 -13.22 17.95
CA PRO A 22 -28.89 -13.98 16.85
C PRO A 22 -28.40 -15.37 17.28
N ALA A 23 -28.06 -15.58 18.56
CA ALA A 23 -27.53 -16.85 19.05
C ALA A 23 -28.62 -17.89 19.34
N THR A 24 -29.76 -17.46 19.87
CA THR A 24 -30.82 -18.37 20.34
C THR A 24 -32.09 -18.32 19.49
N GLY A 25 -32.29 -17.23 18.74
CA GLY A 25 -33.53 -16.94 18.03
C GLY A 25 -34.69 -16.51 18.94
N SER A 26 -34.46 -16.33 20.24
CA SER A 26 -35.45 -15.74 21.15
C SER A 26 -35.70 -14.27 20.77
N ILE A 27 -36.96 -13.84 20.78
CA ILE A 27 -37.34 -12.49 20.39
C ILE A 27 -37.58 -11.64 21.63
N TYR A 28 -36.84 -10.54 21.76
CA TYR A 28 -36.98 -9.59 22.85
C TYR A 28 -37.73 -8.35 22.39
N CYS A 29 -38.70 -7.93 23.19
CA CYS A 29 -39.68 -6.95 22.84
C CYS A 29 -39.79 -5.89 23.93
N PHE A 30 -39.46 -4.64 23.60
CA PHE A 30 -39.16 -3.57 24.56
C PHE A 30 -40.26 -2.50 24.57
N GLY A 31 -40.75 -2.16 25.77
CA GLY A 31 -41.56 -0.98 26.03
C GLY A 31 -42.91 -0.98 25.33
N GLY A 32 -43.16 0.05 24.52
CA GLY A 32 -44.42 0.29 23.82
C GLY A 32 -45.44 1.08 24.64
N GLN A 33 -46.69 1.08 24.20
CA GLN A 33 -47.77 1.77 24.90
C GLN A 33 -49.04 0.91 24.99
N GLU A 34 -49.80 1.16 26.06
CA GLU A 34 -51.15 0.66 26.27
C GLU A 34 -52.07 1.85 26.55
N SER A 35 -53.12 2.04 25.74
CA SER A 35 -54.04 3.18 25.88
C SER A 35 -53.29 4.53 25.98
N ALA A 36 -52.33 4.75 25.08
CA ALA A 36 -51.42 5.91 25.04
C ALA A 36 -50.47 6.08 26.24
N THR A 37 -50.45 5.14 27.20
CA THR A 37 -49.53 5.15 28.34
C THR A 37 -48.28 4.34 28.00
N PRO A 38 -47.08 4.93 27.97
CA PRO A 38 -45.84 4.20 27.73
C PRO A 38 -45.55 3.16 28.82
N ARG A 39 -44.89 2.08 28.45
CA ARG A 39 -44.54 0.95 29.31
C ARG A 39 -43.03 0.74 29.32
N ALA A 40 -42.53 0.14 30.41
CA ALA A 40 -41.10 -0.17 30.59
C ALA A 40 -40.81 -1.68 30.53
N GLU A 41 -41.85 -2.51 30.44
CA GLU A 41 -41.73 -3.97 30.44
C GLU A 41 -40.96 -4.46 29.21
N ILE A 42 -40.18 -5.52 29.42
CA ILE A 42 -39.47 -6.25 28.38
C ILE A 42 -40.04 -7.68 28.38
N PHE A 43 -40.38 -8.18 27.20
CA PHE A 43 -40.84 -9.56 27.02
C PHE A 43 -39.80 -10.35 26.22
N ARG A 44 -39.55 -11.59 26.63
CA ARG A 44 -38.87 -12.60 25.81
C ARG A 44 -39.89 -13.57 25.27
N TYR A 45 -39.87 -13.80 23.97
CA TYR A 45 -40.68 -14.79 23.28
C TYR A 45 -39.79 -15.88 22.71
N GLU A 46 -40.18 -17.13 22.93
CA GLU A 46 -39.50 -18.33 22.44
C GLU A 46 -40.30 -18.97 21.29
N PRO A 47 -39.93 -18.75 20.02
CA PRO A 47 -40.67 -19.26 18.87
C PRO A 47 -40.89 -20.78 18.91
N ALA A 48 -39.83 -21.54 19.26
CA ALA A 48 -39.85 -23.00 19.24
C ALA A 48 -40.84 -23.62 20.24
N THR A 49 -41.18 -22.90 21.33
CA THR A 49 -42.06 -23.41 22.39
C THR A 49 -43.35 -22.62 22.56
N ASP A 50 -43.54 -21.56 21.77
CA ASP A 50 -44.62 -20.58 21.94
C ASP A 50 -44.72 -20.05 23.39
N THR A 51 -43.57 -19.73 23.99
CA THR A 51 -43.53 -19.26 25.38
C THR A 51 -43.20 -17.78 25.45
N LEU A 52 -44.10 -17.00 26.06
CA LEU A 52 -43.87 -15.58 26.38
C LEU A 52 -43.52 -15.42 27.86
N THR A 53 -42.39 -14.77 28.14
CA THR A 53 -41.88 -14.50 29.49
C THR A 53 -41.77 -12.99 29.71
N LEU A 54 -42.26 -12.50 30.85
CA LEU A 54 -41.97 -11.14 31.32
C LEU A 54 -40.61 -11.15 32.02
N MET A 55 -39.71 -10.29 31.56
CA MET A 55 -38.35 -10.19 32.11
C MET A 55 -38.32 -9.39 33.41
N ASP A 56 -37.35 -9.68 34.27
CA ASP A 56 -37.09 -8.88 35.49
C ASP A 56 -36.45 -7.51 35.13
N ALA A 57 -35.66 -7.46 34.05
CA ALA A 57 -35.15 -6.20 33.50
C ALA A 57 -36.27 -5.33 32.93
N SER A 58 -36.12 -4.02 33.07
CA SER A 58 -37.09 -3.04 32.56
C SER A 58 -36.40 -1.77 32.06
N LEU A 59 -37.03 -1.09 31.11
CA LEU A 59 -36.53 0.18 30.58
C LEU A 59 -36.44 1.22 31.72
N PRO A 60 -35.36 2.02 31.81
CA PRO A 60 -35.20 3.01 32.88
C PRO A 60 -36.33 4.03 32.91
N THR A 61 -36.80 4.42 31.73
CA THR A 61 -37.98 5.27 31.55
C THR A 61 -38.98 4.58 30.62
N PRO A 62 -40.25 4.40 31.03
CA PRO A 62 -41.29 3.83 30.17
C PRO A 62 -41.40 4.61 28.86
N ARG A 63 -41.28 3.95 27.71
CA ARG A 63 -41.24 4.63 26.41
C ARG A 63 -41.84 3.81 25.28
N ARG A 64 -42.25 4.52 24.23
CA ARG A 64 -42.76 3.98 22.95
C ARG A 64 -41.94 4.58 21.80
N TYR A 65 -42.09 4.03 20.59
CA TYR A 65 -41.41 4.54 19.38
C TYR A 65 -39.87 4.57 19.49
N LEU A 66 -39.30 3.70 20.32
CA LEU A 66 -37.89 3.36 20.26
C LEU A 66 -37.62 2.45 19.06
N ALA A 67 -36.37 2.36 18.62
CA ALA A 67 -35.92 1.39 17.63
C ALA A 67 -34.90 0.46 18.27
N CYS A 68 -34.95 -0.84 17.99
CA CYS A 68 -33.95 -1.79 18.49
C CYS A 68 -33.38 -2.61 17.35
N ALA A 69 -32.09 -2.92 17.42
CA ALA A 69 -31.40 -3.82 16.51
C ALA A 69 -30.43 -4.70 17.30
N ALA A 70 -30.30 -5.96 16.90
CA ALA A 70 -29.28 -6.85 17.45
C ALA A 70 -27.96 -6.60 16.71
N SER A 71 -26.85 -6.54 17.44
CA SER A 71 -25.50 -6.47 16.86
C SER A 71 -24.94 -7.89 16.73
N PRO A 72 -24.62 -8.35 15.52
CA PRO A 72 -23.93 -9.63 15.32
C PRO A 72 -22.54 -9.66 15.96
N ALA A 73 -21.86 -8.50 16.00
CA ALA A 73 -20.50 -8.40 16.55
C ALA A 73 -20.44 -8.62 18.07
N THR A 74 -21.48 -8.22 18.82
CA THR A 74 -21.49 -8.35 20.28
C THR A 74 -22.46 -9.40 20.80
N GLY A 75 -23.41 -9.88 19.98
CA GLY A 75 -24.49 -10.76 20.40
C GLY A 75 -25.53 -10.09 21.32
N LYS A 76 -25.56 -8.76 21.34
CA LYS A 76 -26.45 -7.96 22.22
C LYS A 76 -27.45 -7.14 21.43
N ILE A 77 -28.50 -6.68 22.11
CA ILE A 77 -29.56 -5.85 21.51
C ILE A 77 -29.39 -4.40 21.95
N TYR A 78 -29.37 -3.47 21.00
CA TYR A 78 -29.26 -2.04 21.27
C TYR A 78 -30.56 -1.33 20.90
N CYS A 79 -31.05 -0.51 21.81
CA CYS A 79 -32.28 0.25 21.65
C CYS A 79 -32.03 1.76 21.74
N PHE A 80 -32.60 2.50 20.81
CA PHE A 80 -32.29 3.90 20.57
C PHE A 80 -33.53 4.77 20.79
N GLY A 81 -33.37 5.79 21.63
CA GLY A 81 -34.33 6.86 21.84
C GLY A 81 -35.72 6.43 22.28
N GLY A 82 -36.75 7.03 21.67
CA GLY A 82 -38.17 6.88 22.01
C GLY A 82 -38.76 8.12 22.68
N VAL A 83 -40.00 8.01 23.17
CA VAL A 83 -40.72 9.11 23.80
C VAL A 83 -41.41 8.71 25.11
N HIS A 84 -41.41 9.61 26.09
CA HIS A 84 -42.13 9.47 27.35
C HIS A 84 -43.35 10.41 27.43
N ARG A 85 -44.56 9.87 27.56
CA ARG A 85 -45.85 10.59 27.69
C ARG A 85 -46.19 11.48 26.48
N ASP A 86 -45.56 12.64 26.36
CA ASP A 86 -45.84 13.70 25.39
C ASP A 86 -44.83 13.69 24.24
N TYR A 87 -45.23 14.12 23.04
CA TYR A 87 -44.40 14.01 21.82
C TYR A 87 -43.12 14.86 21.80
N TRP A 88 -42.96 15.78 22.75
CA TRP A 88 -41.74 16.61 22.91
C TRP A 88 -40.79 16.08 24.00
N ASP A 89 -41.20 15.07 24.76
CA ASP A 89 -40.37 14.41 25.79
C ASP A 89 -39.66 13.20 25.17
N THR A 90 -38.90 13.50 24.11
CA THR A 90 -38.11 12.56 23.33
C THR A 90 -36.79 12.26 24.03
N ILE A 91 -36.31 11.03 23.91
CA ILE A 91 -35.17 10.50 24.65
C ILE A 91 -34.00 10.26 23.69
N ASP A 92 -32.79 10.57 24.11
CA ASP A 92 -31.51 10.43 23.38
C ASP A 92 -30.67 9.23 23.81
N GLU A 93 -31.03 8.61 24.93
CA GLU A 93 -30.34 7.44 25.48
C GLU A 93 -30.24 6.27 24.47
N ILE A 94 -29.09 5.61 24.50
CA ILE A 94 -28.83 4.31 23.88
C ILE A 94 -28.78 3.27 25.00
N LEU A 95 -29.56 2.21 24.85
CA LEU A 95 -29.66 1.11 25.81
C LEU A 95 -29.04 -0.14 25.21
N GLU A 96 -28.21 -0.84 25.99
CA GLU A 96 -27.72 -2.18 25.66
C GLU A 96 -28.45 -3.19 26.52
N PHE A 97 -28.99 -4.22 25.88
CA PHE A 97 -29.57 -5.38 26.53
C PHE A 97 -28.72 -6.61 26.20
N ASP A 98 -28.23 -7.28 27.24
CA ASP A 98 -27.48 -8.53 27.15
C ASP A 98 -28.47 -9.70 27.32
N PRO A 99 -28.76 -10.49 26.25
CA PRO A 99 -29.69 -11.61 26.32
C PRO A 99 -29.22 -12.74 27.24
N ALA A 100 -27.90 -12.97 27.33
CA ALA A 100 -27.31 -14.05 28.10
C ALA A 100 -27.34 -13.76 29.62
N LEU A 101 -27.14 -12.50 29.98
CA LEU A 101 -27.20 -12.03 31.37
C LEU A 101 -28.59 -11.53 31.79
N GLU A 102 -29.48 -11.30 30.82
CA GLU A 102 -30.78 -10.67 31.01
C GLU A 102 -30.70 -9.29 31.69
N THR A 103 -29.63 -8.54 31.43
CA THR A 103 -29.37 -7.22 32.02
C THR A 103 -29.48 -6.10 31.00
N LEU A 104 -29.94 -4.93 31.46
CA LEU A 104 -30.05 -3.72 30.67
C LEU A 104 -29.13 -2.63 31.23
N THR A 105 -28.33 -2.00 30.38
CA THR A 105 -27.42 -0.90 30.71
C THR A 105 -27.67 0.31 29.82
N ILE A 106 -27.41 1.51 30.35
CA ILE A 106 -27.40 2.75 29.58
C ILE A 106 -25.97 2.97 29.11
N GLN A 107 -25.80 3.19 27.81
CA GLN A 107 -24.51 3.44 27.19
C GLN A 107 -24.04 4.88 27.41
N SER A 108 -22.74 5.13 27.19
CA SER A 108 -22.17 6.48 27.35
C SER A 108 -22.43 7.34 26.11
N ALA A 109 -22.54 6.72 24.94
CA ALA A 109 -22.98 7.40 23.73
C ALA A 109 -24.47 7.76 23.80
N GLU A 110 -24.80 8.91 23.22
CA GLU A 110 -26.17 9.45 23.17
C GLU A 110 -26.47 9.96 21.76
N LEU A 111 -27.73 9.90 21.35
CA LEU A 111 -28.20 10.56 20.14
C LEU A 111 -27.97 12.09 20.26
N PRO A 112 -27.65 12.81 19.17
CA PRO A 112 -27.37 14.26 19.26
C PRO A 112 -28.56 15.08 19.79
N THR A 113 -29.77 14.55 19.59
CA THR A 113 -31.02 15.06 20.15
C THR A 113 -31.92 13.88 20.49
N GLY A 114 -32.73 14.03 21.53
CA GLY A 114 -33.75 13.03 21.83
C GLY A 114 -34.64 12.81 20.61
N THR A 115 -34.90 11.55 20.25
CA THR A 115 -35.56 11.22 18.98
C THR A 115 -36.56 10.07 19.17
N GLU A 116 -37.75 10.22 18.62
CA GLU A 116 -38.75 9.14 18.52
C GLU A 116 -38.98 8.70 17.06
N GLY A 117 -39.46 7.47 16.87
CA GLY A 117 -39.89 7.00 15.55
C GLY A 117 -38.76 6.93 14.51
N LEU A 118 -37.52 6.82 14.98
CA LEU A 118 -36.39 6.37 14.17
C LEU A 118 -36.56 4.90 13.82
N ALA A 119 -35.82 4.44 12.80
CA ALA A 119 -35.71 3.03 12.47
C ALA A 119 -34.22 2.69 12.37
N CYS A 120 -33.82 1.57 12.97
CA CYS A 120 -32.43 1.12 12.97
C CYS A 120 -32.30 -0.28 12.40
N ALA A 121 -31.18 -0.56 11.74
CA ALA A 121 -30.80 -1.88 11.28
C ALA A 121 -29.29 -2.05 11.48
N ALA A 122 -28.87 -3.25 11.87
CA ALA A 122 -27.45 -3.59 11.97
C ALA A 122 -26.91 -3.99 10.59
N ASP A 123 -25.67 -3.58 10.32
CA ASP A 123 -24.88 -4.13 9.24
C ASP A 123 -24.07 -5.32 9.79
N PRO A 124 -24.32 -6.56 9.35
CA PRO A 124 -23.61 -7.74 9.85
C PRO A 124 -22.12 -7.75 9.52
N ALA A 125 -21.71 -7.13 8.41
CA ALA A 125 -20.31 -7.14 7.98
C ALA A 125 -19.43 -6.28 8.89
N SER A 126 -19.87 -5.06 9.22
CA SER A 126 -19.15 -4.17 10.15
C SER A 126 -19.52 -4.38 11.62
N GLY A 127 -20.68 -4.97 11.91
CA GLY A 127 -21.24 -5.05 13.27
C GLY A 127 -21.88 -3.75 13.78
N HIS A 128 -21.84 -2.67 12.99
CA HIS A 128 -22.37 -1.37 13.34
C HIS A 128 -23.88 -1.28 13.16
N ILE A 129 -24.53 -0.36 13.88
CA ILE A 129 -25.96 -0.12 13.80
C ILE A 129 -26.22 1.23 13.16
N PHE A 130 -26.98 1.23 12.06
CA PHE A 130 -27.38 2.45 11.38
C PHE A 130 -28.82 2.81 11.73
N CYS A 131 -29.04 4.06 12.15
CA CYS A 131 -30.34 4.60 12.52
C CYS A 131 -30.73 5.76 11.61
N PHE A 132 -31.98 5.75 11.15
CA PHE A 132 -32.47 6.61 10.07
C PHE A 132 -33.67 7.44 10.52
N GLY A 133 -33.58 8.75 10.29
CA GLY A 133 -34.66 9.70 10.46
C GLY A 133 -35.14 9.84 11.91
N GLY A 134 -36.46 9.90 12.07
CA GLY A 134 -37.13 10.10 13.35
C GLY A 134 -37.66 11.52 13.54
N ASN A 135 -38.16 11.82 14.73
CA ASN A 135 -38.67 13.11 15.15
C ASN A 135 -37.98 13.54 16.44
N ASP A 136 -37.35 14.72 16.43
CA ASP A 136 -36.56 15.24 17.54
C ASP A 136 -37.34 16.11 18.54
N GLY A 137 -38.67 16.01 18.52
CA GLY A 137 -39.60 16.85 19.28
C GLY A 137 -39.88 18.19 18.61
N SER A 138 -39.03 18.66 17.69
CA SER A 138 -39.25 19.85 16.87
C SER A 138 -39.87 19.52 15.51
N GLY A 139 -39.61 18.32 15.00
CA GLY A 139 -40.19 17.79 13.78
C GLY A 139 -39.43 16.59 13.25
N ALA A 140 -39.89 16.05 12.12
CA ALA A 140 -39.18 14.98 11.45
C ALA A 140 -37.80 15.45 10.97
N ILE A 141 -36.79 14.59 11.06
CA ILE A 141 -35.40 14.88 10.67
C ILE A 141 -34.92 13.93 9.56
N SER A 142 -33.82 14.29 8.89
CA SER A 142 -33.19 13.51 7.81
C SER A 142 -31.88 12.85 8.24
N ARG A 143 -31.59 12.80 9.55
CA ARG A 143 -30.32 12.31 10.09
C ARG A 143 -30.14 10.82 9.81
N VAL A 144 -28.92 10.44 9.46
CA VAL A 144 -28.41 9.07 9.56
C VAL A 144 -27.35 9.07 10.66
N ALA A 145 -27.41 8.08 11.54
CA ALA A 145 -26.44 7.90 12.61
C ALA A 145 -25.89 6.47 12.54
N GLU A 146 -24.59 6.32 12.77
CA GLU A 146 -23.87 5.06 12.82
C GLU A 146 -23.38 4.87 14.25
N TYR A 147 -23.75 3.75 14.88
CA TYR A 147 -23.32 3.39 16.21
C TYR A 147 -22.41 2.17 16.12
N ASP A 148 -21.20 2.28 16.67
CA ASP A 148 -20.29 1.17 16.91
C ASP A 148 -20.53 0.62 18.33
N PRO A 149 -21.11 -0.58 18.46
CA PRO A 149 -21.42 -1.17 19.77
C PRO A 149 -20.19 -1.64 20.56
N VAL A 150 -19.04 -1.84 19.92
CA VAL A 150 -17.82 -2.32 20.58
C VAL A 150 -17.09 -1.15 21.24
N SER A 151 -16.98 -0.02 20.54
CA SER A 151 -16.31 1.17 21.06
C SER A 151 -17.23 2.13 21.84
N ASP A 152 -18.54 1.91 21.79
CA ASP A 152 -19.58 2.80 22.32
C ASP A 152 -19.45 4.22 21.75
N ILE A 153 -19.36 4.32 20.41
CA ILE A 153 -19.22 5.59 19.69
C ILE A 153 -20.38 5.75 18.71
N LEU A 154 -21.06 6.90 18.80
CA LEU A 154 -22.06 7.33 17.82
C LEU A 154 -21.47 8.38 16.87
N THR A 155 -21.48 8.07 15.57
CA THR A 155 -21.03 8.95 14.49
C THR A 155 -22.21 9.48 13.71
N THR A 156 -22.21 10.79 13.44
CA THR A 156 -23.19 11.45 12.56
C THR A 156 -22.54 12.31 11.49
N ASP A 157 -21.29 12.72 11.71
CA ASP A 157 -20.51 13.49 10.74
C ASP A 157 -20.04 12.59 9.58
N GLY A 158 -20.12 13.13 8.36
CA GLY A 158 -19.71 12.40 7.15
C GLY A 158 -20.71 11.37 6.63
N LEU A 159 -21.85 11.17 7.30
CA LEU A 159 -22.95 10.32 6.84
C LEU A 159 -23.92 11.10 5.92
N PRO A 160 -24.60 10.42 4.98
CA PRO A 160 -25.58 11.06 4.11
C PRO A 160 -26.83 11.47 4.89
N SER A 161 -27.66 12.32 4.28
CA SER A 161 -28.99 12.66 4.80
C SER A 161 -30.08 11.96 4.00
N LEU A 162 -31.16 11.57 4.66
CA LEU A 162 -32.35 11.03 4.00
C LEU A 162 -32.88 12.02 2.92
N PRO A 163 -33.42 11.52 1.79
CA PRO A 163 -34.14 12.31 0.79
C PRO A 163 -35.44 12.91 1.37
N GLY A 164 -35.28 14.00 2.11
CA GLY A 164 -36.33 14.65 2.88
C GLY A 164 -36.47 14.08 4.31
N PRO A 165 -36.81 14.93 5.30
CA PRO A 165 -37.01 14.51 6.67
C PRO A 165 -38.19 13.55 6.79
N ARG A 166 -38.11 12.55 7.66
CA ARG A 166 -39.20 11.58 7.88
C ARG A 166 -39.03 10.84 9.20
N ALA A 167 -40.17 10.52 9.82
CA ALA A 167 -40.26 9.68 11.01
C ALA A 167 -41.18 8.49 10.76
N ASN A 168 -41.18 7.53 11.68
CA ASN A 168 -42.03 6.34 11.68
C ASN A 168 -41.90 5.48 10.41
N LEU A 169 -40.66 5.39 9.92
CA LEU A 169 -40.23 4.44 8.88
C LEU A 169 -40.08 3.05 9.51
N ALA A 170 -39.97 2.04 8.66
CA ALA A 170 -39.42 0.74 9.02
C ALA A 170 -38.16 0.52 8.19
N CYS A 171 -37.08 0.02 8.80
CA CYS A 171 -35.86 -0.35 8.08
C CYS A 171 -35.52 -1.81 8.37
N SER A 172 -34.99 -2.49 7.36
CA SER A 172 -34.44 -3.84 7.48
C SER A 172 -33.14 -3.90 6.71
N PHE A 173 -32.15 -4.61 7.24
CA PHE A 173 -31.02 -5.07 6.44
C PHE A 173 -31.53 -6.11 5.43
N SER A 174 -30.82 -6.26 4.31
CA SER A 174 -30.96 -7.37 3.40
C SER A 174 -29.65 -8.10 3.20
N TYR A 175 -29.59 -9.38 3.60
CA TYR A 175 -28.43 -10.25 3.40
C TYR A 175 -28.18 -10.53 1.91
N ALA A 176 -29.23 -10.64 1.11
CA ALA A 176 -29.10 -10.90 -0.32
C ALA A 176 -28.39 -9.76 -1.09
N SER A 177 -28.52 -8.51 -0.63
CA SER A 177 -27.89 -7.36 -1.31
C SER A 177 -26.78 -6.68 -0.51
N GLY A 178 -26.60 -7.00 0.77
CA GLY A 178 -25.68 -6.32 1.68
C GLY A 178 -26.06 -4.85 1.99
N LYS A 179 -27.35 -4.50 1.97
CA LYS A 179 -27.82 -3.11 2.06
C LYS A 179 -28.98 -2.95 3.03
N ILE A 180 -29.19 -1.72 3.51
CA ILE A 180 -30.33 -1.38 4.38
C ILE A 180 -31.43 -0.71 3.56
N TYR A 181 -32.64 -1.24 3.67
CA TYR A 181 -33.82 -0.67 3.02
C TYR A 181 -34.75 -0.05 4.04
N CYS A 182 -35.12 1.21 3.82
CA CYS A 182 -36.04 1.95 4.67
C CYS A 182 -37.32 2.31 3.91
N PHE A 183 -38.45 1.96 4.50
CA PHE A 183 -39.75 1.97 3.87
C PHE A 183 -40.64 3.07 4.47
N GLY A 184 -41.26 3.86 3.60
CA GLY A 184 -42.34 4.79 3.95
C GLY A 184 -41.94 5.89 4.94
N GLY A 185 -42.76 6.06 5.98
CA GLY A 185 -42.65 7.12 6.98
C GLY A 185 -43.53 8.34 6.68
N ASN A 186 -43.38 9.40 7.48
CA ASN A 186 -44.17 10.63 7.34
C ASN A 186 -43.38 11.94 7.56
N SER A 187 -43.65 12.95 6.72
CA SER A 187 -43.34 14.37 6.97
C SER A 187 -43.92 15.33 5.91
N PRO A 188 -44.98 16.12 6.22
CA PRO A 188 -46.10 15.76 7.09
C PRO A 188 -47.00 14.69 6.44
N ALA A 189 -46.88 14.48 5.12
CA ALA A 189 -47.61 13.45 4.38
C ALA A 189 -46.95 12.08 4.55
N TYR A 190 -47.74 11.01 4.38
CA TYR A 190 -47.22 9.65 4.31
C TYR A 190 -46.39 9.46 3.04
N SER A 191 -45.40 8.57 3.10
CA SER A 191 -44.57 8.21 1.95
C SER A 191 -44.75 6.74 1.57
N ASP A 192 -44.66 6.46 0.28
CA ASP A 192 -44.61 5.12 -0.31
C ASP A 192 -43.19 4.77 -0.83
N SER A 193 -42.23 5.68 -0.67
CA SER A 193 -40.89 5.49 -1.20
C SER A 193 -40.13 4.44 -0.43
N ILE A 194 -39.24 3.74 -1.14
CA ILE A 194 -38.25 2.83 -0.57
C ILE A 194 -36.89 3.50 -0.73
N LEU A 195 -36.18 3.68 0.37
CA LEU A 195 -34.83 4.20 0.42
C LEU A 195 -33.86 3.02 0.52
N GLU A 196 -32.74 3.11 -0.18
CA GLU A 196 -31.64 2.15 -0.10
C GLU A 196 -30.42 2.87 0.47
N PHE A 197 -29.83 2.30 1.51
CA PHE A 197 -28.57 2.74 2.07
C PHE A 197 -27.53 1.63 1.94
N ASP A 198 -26.38 2.00 1.37
CA ASP A 198 -25.22 1.12 1.26
C ASP A 198 -24.24 1.45 2.42
N PRO A 199 -24.03 0.51 3.36
CA PRO A 199 -23.16 0.74 4.51
C PRO A 199 -21.69 0.88 4.13
N VAL A 200 -21.25 0.28 3.01
CA VAL A 200 -19.86 0.32 2.55
C VAL A 200 -19.56 1.66 1.88
N SER A 201 -20.37 2.03 0.88
CA SER A 201 -20.16 3.30 0.16
C SER A 201 -20.74 4.53 0.89
N ARG A 202 -21.50 4.33 1.96
CA ARG A 202 -22.20 5.35 2.75
C ARG A 202 -23.06 6.27 1.88
N MET A 203 -23.70 5.69 0.86
CA MET A 203 -24.60 6.41 -0.04
C MET A 203 -26.04 6.03 0.21
N ILE A 204 -26.95 6.99 0.02
CA ILE A 204 -28.39 6.76 0.07
C ILE A 204 -29.06 7.08 -1.26
N GLY A 205 -29.87 6.13 -1.74
CA GLY A 205 -30.65 6.20 -2.97
C GLY A 205 -32.15 6.04 -2.72
N VAL A 206 -32.94 6.37 -3.75
CA VAL A 206 -34.38 6.09 -3.79
C VAL A 206 -34.61 5.03 -4.86
N ARG A 207 -35.26 3.94 -4.48
CA ARG A 207 -35.58 2.84 -5.40
C ARG A 207 -36.72 3.22 -6.37
N SER A 208 -36.80 2.51 -7.49
CA SER A 208 -37.89 2.70 -8.45
C SER A 208 -39.19 2.06 -7.94
N ALA A 209 -39.05 0.92 -7.26
CA ALA A 209 -40.10 0.29 -6.51
C ALA A 209 -40.74 1.22 -5.46
N ARG A 210 -42.05 1.08 -5.26
CA ARG A 210 -42.82 1.80 -4.25
C ARG A 210 -43.76 0.86 -3.52
N LEU A 211 -44.01 1.18 -2.26
CA LEU A 211 -45.07 0.52 -1.50
C LEU A 211 -46.43 0.71 -2.21
N PRO A 212 -47.36 -0.24 -2.10
CA PRO A 212 -48.68 -0.12 -2.75
C PRO A 212 -49.49 1.09 -2.30
N SER A 213 -49.25 1.54 -1.07
CA SER A 213 -49.80 2.79 -0.54
C SER A 213 -48.80 3.46 0.40
N ALA A 214 -48.82 4.78 0.41
CA ALA A 214 -48.06 5.57 1.35
C ALA A 214 -48.49 5.28 2.80
N ARG A 215 -47.54 5.02 3.70
CA ARG A 215 -47.83 4.58 5.07
C ARG A 215 -46.71 4.91 6.07
N ASN A 216 -47.06 4.92 7.35
CA ASN A 216 -46.14 5.03 8.48
C ASN A 216 -46.55 4.10 9.64
N ILE A 217 -45.71 4.01 10.67
CA ILE A 217 -45.97 3.24 11.91
C ILE A 217 -46.28 1.76 11.60
N PHE A 218 -45.34 1.11 10.94
CA PHE A 218 -45.36 -0.31 10.60
C PHE A 218 -43.98 -0.90 10.88
N SER A 219 -43.85 -2.20 10.74
CA SER A 219 -42.57 -2.90 10.90
C SER A 219 -42.33 -3.76 9.66
N CYS A 220 -41.06 -3.90 9.29
CA CYS A 220 -40.60 -4.80 8.27
C CYS A 220 -39.56 -5.73 8.86
N ALA A 221 -39.51 -6.95 8.36
CA ALA A 221 -38.48 -7.93 8.69
C ALA A 221 -38.13 -8.70 7.42
N GLU A 222 -36.86 -9.06 7.28
CA GLU A 222 -36.37 -9.90 6.21
C GLU A 222 -36.70 -11.38 6.47
N ASP A 223 -37.06 -12.10 5.43
CA ASP A 223 -36.94 -13.56 5.38
C ASP A 223 -35.48 -13.89 5.10
N ILE A 224 -34.75 -14.26 6.15
CA ILE A 224 -33.29 -14.52 6.08
C ILE A 224 -32.91 -15.58 5.04
N ILE A 225 -33.87 -16.41 4.63
CA ILE A 225 -33.66 -17.51 3.69
C ILE A 225 -33.70 -17.00 2.24
N THR A 226 -34.69 -16.18 1.90
CA THR A 226 -34.86 -15.69 0.51
C THR A 226 -34.28 -14.29 0.29
N GLY A 227 -33.87 -13.60 1.37
CA GLY A 227 -33.43 -12.22 1.35
C GLY A 227 -34.52 -11.19 1.05
N ARG A 228 -35.79 -11.62 1.01
CA ARG A 228 -36.95 -10.76 0.72
C ARG A 228 -37.42 -10.05 1.98
N VAL A 229 -37.81 -8.78 1.86
CA VAL A 229 -38.28 -8.00 3.00
C VAL A 229 -39.80 -7.96 3.04
N PHE A 230 -40.39 -8.31 4.17
CA PHE A 230 -41.83 -8.30 4.40
C PHE A 230 -42.23 -7.18 5.35
N CYS A 231 -43.18 -6.33 4.94
CA CYS A 231 -43.69 -5.21 5.71
C CYS A 231 -45.15 -5.42 6.10
N PHE A 232 -45.48 -5.17 7.37
CA PHE A 232 -46.74 -5.58 7.99
C PHE A 232 -47.61 -4.39 8.40
N GLY A 233 -48.76 -4.22 7.75
CA GLY A 233 -49.78 -3.26 8.16
C GLY A 233 -49.36 -1.79 8.01
N GLY A 234 -49.66 -0.98 9.03
CA GLY A 234 -49.35 0.45 9.09
C GLY A 234 -50.57 1.36 8.97
N TYR A 235 -50.30 2.67 8.90
CA TYR A 235 -51.32 3.69 8.74
C TYR A 235 -51.06 4.56 7.50
N GLY A 236 -52.01 4.59 6.57
CA GLY A 236 -51.97 5.39 5.34
C GLY A 236 -53.14 6.36 5.20
N GLY A 237 -53.75 6.77 6.32
CA GLY A 237 -55.05 7.44 6.39
C GLY A 237 -56.19 6.49 6.80
N THR A 238 -55.99 5.19 6.62
CA THR A 238 -56.71 4.11 7.28
C THR A 238 -55.70 3.11 7.83
N TYR A 239 -56.10 2.31 8.82
CA TYR A 239 -55.31 1.17 9.26
C TYR A 239 -55.25 0.11 8.16
N LEU A 240 -54.07 -0.47 7.95
CA LEU A 240 -53.82 -1.47 6.92
C LEU A 240 -53.60 -2.84 7.57
N ASN A 241 -53.99 -3.89 6.87
CA ASN A 241 -53.73 -5.28 7.28
C ASN A 241 -52.92 -6.06 6.24
N GLU A 242 -52.57 -5.44 5.11
CA GLU A 242 -51.82 -6.12 4.07
C GLU A 242 -50.37 -6.40 4.50
N ILE A 243 -49.80 -7.43 3.88
CA ILE A 243 -48.39 -7.78 3.98
C ILE A 243 -47.78 -7.50 2.62
N VAL A 244 -46.71 -6.72 2.60
CA VAL A 244 -46.03 -6.29 1.38
C VAL A 244 -44.67 -6.95 1.33
N GLU A 245 -44.40 -7.67 0.25
CA GLU A 245 -43.07 -8.21 -0.06
C GLU A 245 -42.30 -7.21 -0.92
N PHE A 246 -41.04 -7.00 -0.61
CA PHE A 246 -40.06 -6.30 -1.43
C PHE A 246 -38.92 -7.25 -1.78
N ASP A 247 -38.58 -7.29 -3.06
CA ASP A 247 -37.43 -7.99 -3.63
C ASP A 247 -36.28 -7.00 -3.86
N PRO A 248 -35.22 -7.02 -3.03
CA PRO A 248 -34.11 -6.07 -3.14
C PRO A 248 -33.35 -6.18 -4.47
N LEU A 249 -33.11 -7.39 -4.95
CA LEU A 249 -32.33 -7.66 -6.16
C LEU A 249 -33.13 -7.31 -7.41
N GLY A 250 -34.41 -7.69 -7.44
CA GLY A 250 -35.31 -7.42 -8.56
C GLY A 250 -35.88 -5.99 -8.61
N ASP A 251 -35.79 -5.22 -7.51
CA ASP A 251 -36.49 -3.95 -7.32
C ASP A 251 -38.00 -4.05 -7.56
N THR A 252 -38.64 -5.09 -7.00
CA THR A 252 -40.08 -5.31 -7.18
C THR A 252 -40.83 -5.39 -5.85
N VAL A 253 -42.11 -5.05 -5.91
CA VAL A 253 -43.01 -5.07 -4.75
C VAL A 253 -44.26 -5.86 -5.09
N SER A 254 -44.63 -6.76 -4.18
CA SER A 254 -45.80 -7.62 -4.30
C SER A 254 -46.67 -7.54 -3.06
N ILE A 255 -48.00 -7.54 -3.24
CA ILE A 255 -48.94 -7.68 -2.12
C ILE A 255 -49.18 -9.17 -1.90
N MET A 256 -48.93 -9.64 -0.70
CA MET A 256 -49.15 -11.04 -0.35
C MET A 256 -50.63 -11.34 -0.24
N THR A 257 -51.01 -12.58 -0.58
CA THR A 257 -52.39 -13.04 -0.40
C THR A 257 -52.76 -13.22 1.07
N ALA A 258 -51.75 -13.47 1.92
CA ALA A 258 -51.88 -13.48 3.36
C ALA A 258 -51.99 -12.05 3.90
N VAL A 259 -52.79 -11.86 4.95
CA VAL A 259 -53.03 -10.56 5.58
C VAL A 259 -53.02 -10.71 7.10
N LEU A 260 -52.69 -9.63 7.82
CA LEU A 260 -52.90 -9.54 9.25
C LEU A 260 -54.40 -9.75 9.58
N PRO A 261 -54.75 -10.48 10.66
CA PRO A 261 -56.15 -10.75 11.02
C PRO A 261 -57.00 -9.49 11.23
N SER A 262 -56.36 -8.42 11.70
CA SER A 262 -56.97 -7.11 11.91
C SER A 262 -56.07 -6.02 11.36
N SER A 263 -56.66 -5.00 10.72
CA SER A 263 -55.93 -3.80 10.30
C SER A 263 -55.38 -3.07 11.50
N ARG A 264 -54.09 -2.74 11.47
CA ARG A 264 -53.37 -2.22 12.64
C ARG A 264 -52.13 -1.43 12.23
N ALA A 265 -51.74 -0.51 13.10
CA ALA A 265 -50.46 0.18 13.06
C ALA A 265 -49.66 -0.15 14.32
N GLY A 266 -48.36 0.15 14.33
CA GLY A 266 -47.52 -0.01 15.52
C GLY A 266 -47.26 -1.45 15.91
N THR A 267 -47.37 -2.38 14.97
CA THR A 267 -46.87 -3.75 15.11
C THR A 267 -45.35 -3.73 15.18
N ALA A 268 -44.78 -4.54 16.08
CA ALA A 268 -43.35 -4.79 16.11
C ALA A 268 -43.11 -6.20 15.57
N CYS A 269 -42.33 -6.35 14.51
CA CYS A 269 -42.04 -7.64 13.90
C CYS A 269 -40.54 -7.93 13.93
N SER A 270 -40.17 -9.20 14.09
CA SER A 270 -38.80 -9.67 14.01
C SER A 270 -38.78 -11.09 13.43
N ALA A 271 -37.79 -11.37 12.59
CA ALA A 271 -37.58 -12.71 12.05
C ALA A 271 -36.94 -13.60 13.10
N ALA A 272 -37.39 -14.84 13.21
CA ALA A 272 -36.71 -15.88 13.97
C ALA A 272 -35.61 -16.48 13.08
N PRO A 273 -34.31 -16.24 13.37
CA PRO A 273 -33.21 -16.64 12.50
C PRO A 273 -33.18 -18.15 12.20
N THR A 274 -33.63 -18.97 13.15
CA THR A 274 -33.58 -20.44 13.08
C THR A 274 -34.68 -21.07 12.23
N THR A 275 -35.74 -20.33 11.88
CA THR A 275 -36.88 -20.88 11.11
C THR A 275 -37.20 -20.04 9.86
N GLY A 276 -36.75 -18.78 9.83
CA GLY A 276 -37.15 -17.76 8.88
C GLY A 276 -38.64 -17.39 8.96
N SER A 277 -39.36 -17.84 9.98
CA SER A 277 -40.68 -17.30 10.32
C SER A 277 -40.55 -15.88 10.85
N ILE A 278 -41.49 -15.00 10.49
CA ILE A 278 -41.55 -13.63 11.00
C ILE A 278 -42.65 -13.56 12.06
N PHE A 279 -42.29 -13.11 13.26
CA PHE A 279 -43.22 -12.94 14.37
C PHE A 279 -43.55 -11.47 14.57
N CYS A 280 -44.84 -11.14 14.62
CA CYS A 280 -45.35 -9.80 14.84
C CYS A 280 -46.14 -9.73 16.15
N PHE A 281 -45.88 -8.69 16.94
CA PHE A 281 -46.41 -8.52 18.29
C PHE A 281 -47.34 -7.31 18.35
N GLY A 282 -48.58 -7.55 18.78
CA GLY A 282 -49.55 -6.51 19.11
C GLY A 282 -49.88 -5.56 17.97
N GLY A 283 -49.76 -4.26 18.23
CA GLY A 283 -50.24 -3.17 17.40
C GLY A 283 -51.57 -2.60 17.89
N TRP A 284 -52.12 -1.64 17.16
CA TRP A 284 -53.34 -0.94 17.55
C TRP A 284 -54.17 -0.47 16.35
N ASN A 285 -55.48 -0.40 16.58
CA ASN A 285 -56.48 0.20 15.71
C ASN A 285 -57.44 0.98 16.59
N TRP A 286 -57.30 2.31 16.62
CA TRP A 286 -57.90 3.13 17.67
C TRP A 286 -59.42 2.89 17.82
N PRO A 287 -59.90 2.60 19.05
CA PRO A 287 -59.20 2.69 20.34
C PRO A 287 -58.53 1.39 20.82
N ASP A 288 -58.59 0.31 20.04
CA ASP A 288 -58.19 -1.03 20.45
C ASP A 288 -56.68 -1.26 20.32
N TYR A 289 -56.12 -1.95 21.30
CA TYR A 289 -54.74 -2.43 21.31
C TYR A 289 -54.75 -3.95 21.34
N PHE A 290 -53.94 -4.58 20.50
CA PHE A 290 -53.94 -6.03 20.35
C PHE A 290 -52.93 -6.70 21.26
N THR A 291 -53.26 -7.92 21.69
CA THR A 291 -52.43 -8.79 22.54
C THR A 291 -51.86 -9.98 21.77
N ASP A 292 -52.30 -10.19 20.53
CA ASP A 292 -51.95 -11.34 19.73
C ASP A 292 -50.47 -11.32 19.33
N ILE A 293 -49.90 -12.52 19.29
CA ILE A 293 -48.62 -12.81 18.65
C ILE A 293 -48.97 -13.53 17.36
N LEU A 294 -48.36 -13.07 16.27
CA LEU A 294 -48.70 -13.47 14.93
C LEU A 294 -47.47 -14.06 14.26
N GLU A 295 -47.60 -15.26 13.70
CA GLU A 295 -46.55 -15.89 12.91
C GLU A 295 -46.89 -15.78 11.42
N TYR A 296 -45.93 -15.28 10.66
CA TYR A 296 -45.96 -15.26 9.21
C TYR A 296 -44.85 -16.16 8.67
N ILE A 297 -45.23 -17.15 7.87
CA ILE A 297 -44.31 -18.01 7.14
C ILE A 297 -44.27 -17.53 5.68
N PRO A 298 -43.16 -16.95 5.21
CA PRO A 298 -42.99 -16.57 3.81
C PRO A 298 -43.24 -17.75 2.85
N PRO A 299 -43.85 -17.53 1.67
CA PRO A 299 -44.01 -18.60 0.70
C PRO A 299 -42.64 -18.98 0.11
N ARG A 300 -42.24 -20.24 0.31
CA ARG A 300 -41.04 -20.84 -0.27
C ARG A 300 -41.41 -21.86 -1.33
N THR A 301 -40.58 -22.01 -2.35
CA THR A 301 -40.70 -23.13 -3.29
C THR A 301 -40.01 -24.33 -2.67
N CYS A 302 -40.77 -25.31 -2.16
CA CYS A 302 -40.19 -26.54 -1.61
C CYS A 302 -39.56 -27.37 -2.73
N SER A 303 -38.27 -27.16 -2.95
CA SER A 303 -37.39 -28.06 -3.70
C SER A 303 -36.37 -28.60 -2.71
N ASP A 304 -36.12 -29.89 -2.82
CA ASP A 304 -35.21 -30.72 -2.03
C ASP A 304 -34.75 -31.78 -3.05
N ALA A 305 -33.67 -31.47 -3.75
CA ALA A 305 -33.22 -32.15 -4.96
C ALA A 305 -32.54 -33.48 -4.63
N ASP A 306 -31.82 -33.53 -3.52
CA ASP A 306 -31.06 -34.69 -3.05
C ASP A 306 -31.83 -35.58 -2.04
N LEU A 307 -32.97 -35.09 -1.53
CA LEU A 307 -33.88 -35.75 -0.60
C LEU A 307 -33.26 -36.01 0.78
N ASP A 308 -32.41 -35.12 1.24
CA ASP A 308 -31.77 -35.21 2.56
C ASP A 308 -32.64 -34.65 3.70
N GLY A 309 -33.68 -33.89 3.36
CA GLY A 309 -34.64 -33.29 4.28
C GLY A 309 -34.33 -31.84 4.66
N ILE A 310 -33.29 -31.27 4.08
CA ILE A 310 -33.01 -29.84 3.97
C ILE A 310 -33.58 -29.38 2.61
N LEU A 311 -33.97 -28.11 2.50
CA LEU A 311 -34.48 -27.58 1.22
C LEU A 311 -33.29 -27.02 0.44
N ASP A 312 -33.31 -27.07 -0.91
CA ASP A 312 -32.22 -26.58 -1.77
C ASP A 312 -31.73 -25.16 -1.41
N GLU A 313 -32.62 -24.31 -0.90
CA GLU A 313 -32.32 -22.92 -0.50
C GLU A 313 -31.69 -22.78 0.90
N LEU A 314 -31.62 -23.88 1.64
CA LEU A 314 -31.07 -24.04 2.98
C LEU A 314 -29.95 -25.08 3.03
N ASP A 315 -29.67 -25.71 1.90
CA ASP A 315 -28.78 -26.83 1.76
C ASP A 315 -27.42 -26.34 1.26
N ASN A 316 -26.36 -26.56 2.04
CA ASN A 316 -25.00 -26.24 1.63
C ASN A 316 -24.43 -27.25 0.60
N CYS A 317 -25.16 -28.32 0.29
CA CYS A 317 -24.93 -29.21 -0.85
C CYS A 317 -26.24 -29.62 -1.56
N PRO A 318 -26.91 -28.70 -2.28
CA PRO A 318 -28.27 -28.92 -2.81
C PRO A 318 -28.47 -30.16 -3.69
N ASP A 319 -27.40 -30.69 -4.26
CA ASP A 319 -27.43 -31.86 -5.16
C ASP A 319 -26.84 -33.14 -4.51
N ASP A 320 -26.27 -33.06 -3.30
CA ASP A 320 -25.50 -34.13 -2.66
C ASP A 320 -25.93 -34.36 -1.19
N PHE A 321 -26.62 -35.48 -0.96
CA PHE A 321 -27.18 -35.88 0.34
C PHE A 321 -26.27 -35.60 1.55
N ASN A 322 -26.59 -34.59 2.35
CA ASN A 322 -25.82 -34.21 3.53
C ASN A 322 -26.69 -33.61 4.67
N PRO A 323 -27.56 -34.41 5.30
CA PRO A 323 -28.53 -33.92 6.29
C PRO A 323 -27.89 -33.38 7.58
N GLY A 324 -26.57 -33.56 7.74
CA GLY A 324 -25.77 -33.00 8.83
C GLY A 324 -25.27 -31.58 8.55
N GLN A 325 -25.28 -31.12 7.30
CA GLN A 325 -24.87 -29.79 6.83
C GLN A 325 -23.50 -29.39 7.40
N GLU A 326 -22.58 -30.35 7.52
CA GLU A 326 -21.21 -30.07 7.93
C GLU A 326 -20.53 -29.17 6.88
N ASP A 327 -19.84 -28.14 7.37
CA ASP A 327 -19.07 -27.14 6.62
C ASP A 327 -17.91 -26.77 7.54
N SER A 328 -16.75 -27.36 7.26
CA SER A 328 -15.61 -27.39 8.19
C SER A 328 -14.77 -26.11 8.14
N ASP A 329 -14.75 -25.40 7.01
CA ASP A 329 -14.01 -24.15 6.81
C ASP A 329 -14.91 -22.90 6.72
N TYR A 330 -16.23 -23.07 6.70
CA TYR A 330 -17.25 -22.03 6.72
C TYR A 330 -17.31 -21.16 5.46
N ASP A 331 -17.01 -21.73 4.30
CA ASP A 331 -17.09 -21.05 3.00
C ASP A 331 -18.51 -21.08 2.38
N GLY A 332 -19.40 -21.90 2.96
CA GLY A 332 -20.79 -22.06 2.54
C GLY A 332 -21.04 -23.23 1.58
N ALA A 333 -20.01 -23.93 1.12
CA ALA A 333 -20.12 -25.25 0.53
C ALA A 333 -20.03 -26.32 1.63
N GLY A 334 -20.90 -27.33 1.59
CA GLY A 334 -20.83 -28.41 2.57
C GLY A 334 -19.69 -29.38 2.28
N ASP A 335 -19.14 -30.00 3.33
CA ASP A 335 -18.06 -31.01 3.26
C ASP A 335 -18.35 -32.17 2.28
N ALA A 336 -19.63 -32.40 1.96
CA ALA A 336 -20.08 -33.46 1.05
C ALA A 336 -19.89 -33.13 -0.43
N CYS A 337 -19.97 -31.85 -0.80
CA CYS A 337 -19.88 -31.35 -2.18
C CYS A 337 -18.67 -30.43 -2.39
N ASP A 338 -17.95 -30.10 -1.33
CA ASP A 338 -16.72 -29.34 -1.38
C ASP A 338 -15.51 -30.23 -1.75
N SER A 339 -14.73 -29.77 -2.71
CA SER A 339 -13.47 -30.41 -3.11
C SER A 339 -12.31 -30.05 -2.18
N CYS A 340 -12.43 -28.94 -1.46
CA CYS A 340 -11.44 -28.38 -0.54
C CYS A 340 -12.04 -28.11 0.85
N PRO A 341 -12.58 -29.12 1.54
CA PRO A 341 -13.42 -28.98 2.76
C PRO A 341 -12.70 -28.45 4.01
N LEU A 342 -11.45 -28.00 3.89
CA LEU A 342 -10.66 -27.45 4.99
C LEU A 342 -10.00 -26.11 4.59
N ASP A 343 -10.33 -25.60 3.42
CA ASP A 343 -9.75 -24.42 2.82
C ASP A 343 -10.84 -23.55 2.16
N SER A 344 -11.23 -22.49 2.87
CA SER A 344 -12.31 -21.61 2.46
C SER A 344 -12.04 -20.82 1.16
N GLU A 345 -10.79 -20.76 0.70
CA GLU A 345 -10.43 -20.10 -0.55
C GLU A 345 -10.50 -21.05 -1.76
N ASN A 346 -10.70 -22.35 -1.51
CA ASN A 346 -10.81 -23.41 -2.53
C ASN A 346 -9.61 -23.48 -3.50
N ASP A 347 -9.78 -24.24 -4.58
CA ASP A 347 -8.89 -24.26 -5.75
C ASP A 347 -9.14 -23.00 -6.61
N ALA A 348 -8.48 -21.90 -6.24
CA ALA A 348 -8.71 -20.58 -6.82
C ALA A 348 -8.29 -20.48 -8.30
N ASP A 349 -7.32 -21.27 -8.75
CA ASP A 349 -6.80 -21.23 -10.11
C ASP A 349 -7.31 -22.39 -11.01
N GLY A 350 -7.95 -23.39 -10.41
CA GLY A 350 -8.62 -24.50 -11.09
C GLY A 350 -7.67 -25.61 -11.55
N ASP A 351 -6.52 -25.76 -10.89
CA ASP A 351 -5.50 -26.75 -11.23
C ASP A 351 -5.74 -28.14 -10.60
N GLY A 352 -6.66 -28.21 -9.64
CA GLY A 352 -7.06 -29.41 -8.89
C GLY A 352 -6.36 -29.58 -7.55
N VAL A 353 -5.63 -28.57 -7.06
CA VAL A 353 -4.98 -28.52 -5.74
C VAL A 353 -5.65 -27.42 -4.91
N CYS A 354 -5.92 -27.70 -3.63
CA CYS A 354 -6.52 -26.70 -2.73
C CYS A 354 -5.48 -25.65 -2.35
N GLY A 355 -5.89 -24.38 -2.26
CA GLY A 355 -5.01 -23.24 -2.02
C GLY A 355 -4.15 -23.35 -0.76
N ASP A 356 -4.63 -24.03 0.28
CA ASP A 356 -3.88 -24.27 1.53
C ASP A 356 -2.66 -25.19 1.36
N VAL A 357 -2.64 -26.01 0.31
CA VAL A 357 -1.55 -26.94 -0.03
C VAL A 357 -0.94 -26.70 -1.41
N ASP A 358 -1.40 -25.65 -2.11
CA ASP A 358 -0.91 -25.23 -3.41
C ASP A 358 0.33 -24.34 -3.25
N ASN A 359 1.44 -24.70 -3.89
CA ASN A 359 2.66 -23.91 -3.90
C ASN A 359 2.64 -22.75 -4.92
N CYS A 360 1.58 -22.63 -5.73
CA CYS A 360 1.26 -21.47 -6.55
C CYS A 360 -0.26 -21.18 -6.59
N PRO A 361 -0.91 -20.73 -5.49
CA PRO A 361 -2.38 -20.60 -5.36
C PRO A 361 -3.12 -19.72 -6.40
N ALA A 362 -2.39 -19.04 -7.27
CA ALA A 362 -2.94 -18.15 -8.30
C ALA A 362 -2.45 -18.51 -9.72
N VAL A 363 -1.63 -19.56 -9.89
CA VAL A 363 -0.98 -19.90 -11.15
C VAL A 363 -0.99 -21.41 -11.38
N VAL A 364 -1.89 -21.84 -12.26
CA VAL A 364 -2.17 -23.24 -12.58
C VAL A 364 -0.90 -24.09 -12.72
N ASN A 365 -0.67 -24.99 -11.76
CA ASN A 365 0.46 -25.92 -11.77
C ASN A 365 0.12 -27.28 -11.12
N PRO A 366 -0.71 -28.12 -11.77
CA PRO A 366 -1.21 -29.37 -11.17
C PRO A 366 -0.15 -30.40 -10.75
N LEU A 367 1.10 -30.18 -11.15
CA LEU A 367 2.25 -31.02 -10.82
C LEU A 367 3.03 -30.55 -9.59
N GLN A 368 2.76 -29.34 -9.09
CA GLN A 368 3.33 -28.78 -7.86
C GLN A 368 4.86 -28.92 -7.82
N GLU A 369 5.51 -28.63 -8.95
CA GLU A 369 6.96 -28.71 -9.05
C GLU A 369 7.59 -27.52 -8.31
N ASP A 370 8.54 -27.81 -7.43
CA ASP A 370 9.32 -26.87 -6.60
C ASP A 370 10.74 -27.44 -6.58
N ALA A 371 11.62 -26.89 -7.42
CA ALA A 371 12.91 -27.48 -7.70
C ALA A 371 13.96 -27.19 -6.63
N ASP A 372 13.82 -26.09 -5.90
CA ASP A 372 14.77 -25.64 -4.88
C ASP A 372 14.29 -25.87 -3.43
N GLY A 373 13.00 -26.18 -3.25
CA GLY A 373 12.38 -26.60 -1.99
C GLY A 373 12.07 -25.45 -1.05
N ASP A 374 11.82 -24.25 -1.59
CA ASP A 374 11.55 -23.05 -0.80
C ASP A 374 10.07 -22.87 -0.43
N GLY A 375 9.18 -23.66 -1.06
CA GLY A 375 7.75 -23.67 -0.84
C GLY A 375 6.92 -22.94 -1.90
N LEU A 376 7.57 -22.34 -2.91
CA LEU A 376 6.94 -21.76 -4.09
C LEU A 376 7.13 -22.68 -5.30
N GLY A 377 6.11 -22.77 -6.14
CA GLY A 377 6.21 -23.59 -7.35
C GLY A 377 7.01 -22.90 -8.45
N ASN A 378 7.73 -23.70 -9.25
CA ASN A 378 8.59 -23.24 -10.35
C ASN A 378 7.94 -22.24 -11.33
N VAL A 379 6.61 -22.23 -11.43
CA VAL A 379 5.86 -21.34 -12.34
C VAL A 379 5.57 -19.97 -11.76
N CYS A 380 5.58 -19.83 -10.42
CA CYS A 380 5.33 -18.59 -9.70
C CYS A 380 6.56 -18.10 -8.91
N ASP A 381 7.67 -18.83 -9.00
CA ASP A 381 8.95 -18.52 -8.41
C ASP A 381 9.83 -17.69 -9.38
N ASN A 382 10.31 -16.53 -8.92
CA ASN A 382 11.25 -15.68 -9.65
C ASN A 382 12.72 -16.14 -9.55
N CYS A 383 13.01 -17.18 -8.76
CA CYS A 383 14.29 -17.90 -8.73
C CYS A 383 14.12 -19.43 -8.63
N PRO A 384 13.59 -20.12 -9.66
CA PRO A 384 13.23 -21.57 -9.59
C PRO A 384 14.33 -22.56 -9.18
N ASP A 385 15.59 -22.13 -9.17
CA ASP A 385 16.75 -22.96 -8.82
C ASP A 385 17.49 -22.46 -7.55
N ALA A 386 16.99 -21.43 -6.86
CA ALA A 386 17.66 -20.76 -5.74
C ALA A 386 16.66 -20.27 -4.66
N PRO A 387 16.65 -20.89 -3.45
CA PRO A 387 15.57 -20.66 -2.48
C PRO A 387 15.41 -19.22 -2.05
N ASN A 388 14.23 -18.64 -2.29
CA ASN A 388 13.86 -17.29 -1.90
C ASN A 388 12.34 -17.18 -1.60
N PRO A 389 11.88 -17.70 -0.44
CA PRO A 389 10.45 -17.72 -0.10
C PRO A 389 9.78 -16.34 0.00
N ASP A 390 10.57 -15.26 0.07
CA ASP A 390 10.10 -13.88 0.12
C ASP A 390 9.96 -13.21 -1.25
N GLN A 391 10.45 -13.85 -2.32
CA GLN A 391 10.35 -13.41 -3.72
C GLN A 391 10.79 -11.95 -3.90
N THR A 392 11.83 -11.55 -3.17
CA THR A 392 12.37 -10.19 -3.30
C THR A 392 12.96 -10.00 -4.69
N ASP A 393 12.60 -8.88 -5.32
CA ASP A 393 13.04 -8.41 -6.64
C ASP A 393 13.14 -6.88 -6.51
N ALA A 394 14.32 -6.39 -6.14
CA ALA A 394 14.52 -5.00 -5.73
C ALA A 394 14.51 -4.01 -6.91
N ASP A 395 14.88 -4.46 -8.10
CA ASP A 395 14.99 -3.64 -9.31
C ASP A 395 13.81 -3.83 -10.30
N ALA A 396 12.92 -4.79 -10.01
CA ALA A 396 11.72 -5.15 -10.75
C ALA A 396 11.99 -5.69 -12.17
N ASP A 397 13.04 -6.49 -12.31
CA ASP A 397 13.45 -7.09 -13.58
C ASP A 397 12.84 -8.49 -13.88
N LEU A 398 12.08 -9.02 -12.91
CA LEU A 398 11.43 -10.34 -12.86
C LEU A 398 12.33 -11.50 -12.46
N LEU A 399 13.57 -11.25 -12.10
CA LEU A 399 14.48 -12.19 -11.46
C LEU A 399 14.60 -11.83 -9.98
N GLY A 400 14.60 -12.82 -9.09
CA GLY A 400 14.74 -12.54 -7.67
C GLY A 400 16.18 -12.21 -7.28
N ASP A 401 16.36 -11.38 -6.23
CA ASP A 401 17.66 -10.98 -5.68
C ASP A 401 18.59 -12.18 -5.38
N ALA A 402 18.01 -13.37 -5.11
CA ALA A 402 18.74 -14.58 -4.79
C ALA A 402 19.46 -15.22 -5.99
N CYS A 403 18.99 -14.95 -7.20
CA CYS A 403 19.53 -15.49 -8.45
C CYS A 403 19.93 -14.39 -9.46
N ASP A 404 19.92 -13.13 -9.02
CA ASP A 404 20.32 -11.97 -9.78
C ASP A 404 21.79 -11.58 -9.51
N ASN A 405 22.57 -11.42 -10.58
CA ASN A 405 23.95 -10.95 -10.53
C ASN A 405 24.10 -9.41 -10.42
N CYS A 406 23.00 -8.66 -10.51
CA CYS A 406 22.89 -7.24 -10.18
C CYS A 406 21.57 -6.88 -9.45
N PRO A 407 21.37 -7.31 -8.20
CA PRO A 407 20.07 -7.21 -7.50
C PRO A 407 19.43 -5.81 -7.42
N ASP A 408 20.22 -4.74 -7.57
CA ASP A 408 19.75 -3.35 -7.48
C ASP A 408 19.59 -2.67 -8.86
N ASP A 409 19.95 -3.33 -9.96
CA ASP A 409 20.08 -2.73 -11.30
C ASP A 409 19.50 -3.58 -12.44
N PHE A 410 18.33 -3.15 -12.95
CA PHE A 410 17.53 -3.85 -13.97
C PHE A 410 18.37 -4.51 -15.09
N ASN A 411 18.47 -5.84 -15.07
CA ASN A 411 19.25 -6.59 -16.05
C ASN A 411 18.69 -8.01 -16.34
N PRO A 412 17.48 -8.16 -16.95
CA PRO A 412 16.84 -9.47 -17.15
C PRO A 412 17.61 -10.48 -18.01
N GLY A 413 18.68 -10.01 -18.67
CA GLY A 413 19.58 -10.83 -19.49
C GLY A 413 20.73 -11.48 -18.73
N GLN A 414 21.00 -11.08 -17.47
CA GLN A 414 22.03 -11.65 -16.59
C GLN A 414 23.38 -11.83 -17.30
N ALA A 415 23.83 -10.77 -17.99
CA ALA A 415 25.12 -10.78 -18.66
C ALA A 415 26.24 -10.64 -17.62
N ASP A 416 27.29 -11.43 -17.78
CA ASP A 416 28.49 -11.49 -16.93
C ASP A 416 29.64 -11.93 -17.84
N GLY A 417 30.37 -10.94 -18.37
CA GLY A 417 31.35 -11.10 -19.44
C GLY A 417 32.59 -11.86 -19.03
N ASP A 418 33.02 -11.69 -17.78
CA ASP A 418 34.26 -12.24 -17.22
C ASP A 418 34.03 -13.41 -16.24
N ALA A 419 32.76 -13.71 -15.91
CA ALA A 419 32.30 -14.78 -15.05
C ALA A 419 32.77 -14.66 -13.59
N ASP A 420 32.77 -13.44 -13.07
CA ASP A 420 33.16 -13.14 -11.69
C ASP A 420 32.00 -13.21 -10.67
N GLY A 421 30.77 -13.21 -11.17
CA GLY A 421 29.52 -13.28 -10.40
C GLY A 421 28.83 -11.93 -10.18
N VAL A 422 29.39 -10.84 -10.67
CA VAL A 422 28.78 -9.50 -10.76
C VAL A 422 28.37 -9.29 -12.22
N GLY A 423 27.16 -8.77 -12.46
CA GLY A 423 26.69 -8.59 -13.83
C GLY A 423 27.28 -7.35 -14.51
N ASP A 424 27.43 -7.39 -15.84
CA ASP A 424 28.01 -6.32 -16.67
C ASP A 424 27.42 -4.91 -16.41
N VAL A 425 26.18 -4.85 -15.89
CA VAL A 425 25.46 -3.60 -15.63
C VAL A 425 25.93 -2.93 -14.33
N CYS A 426 26.29 -3.72 -13.32
CA CYS A 426 26.71 -3.27 -12.00
C CYS A 426 28.20 -3.53 -11.73
N ASP A 427 28.92 -4.10 -12.69
CA ASP A 427 30.35 -4.35 -12.64
C ASP A 427 31.16 -3.10 -13.02
N ASN A 428 32.08 -2.68 -12.15
CA ASN A 428 33.01 -1.58 -12.40
C ASN A 428 34.23 -1.97 -13.25
N CYS A 429 34.39 -3.25 -13.61
CA CYS A 429 35.33 -3.77 -14.61
C CYS A 429 34.74 -4.93 -15.45
N PRO A 430 33.74 -4.69 -16.34
CA PRO A 430 32.95 -5.74 -17.02
C PRO A 430 33.69 -6.79 -17.86
N ASP A 431 34.98 -6.58 -18.12
CA ASP A 431 35.82 -7.47 -18.92
C ASP A 431 36.94 -8.14 -18.08
N ASP A 432 37.08 -7.80 -16.78
CA ASP A 432 38.23 -8.14 -15.93
C ASP A 432 37.84 -8.57 -14.50
N PHE A 433 37.90 -9.89 -14.25
CA PHE A 433 37.46 -10.55 -13.00
C PHE A 433 37.81 -9.80 -11.71
N ASN A 434 36.79 -9.26 -11.01
CA ASN A 434 36.92 -8.50 -9.77
C ASN A 434 35.67 -8.59 -8.84
N PRO A 435 35.37 -9.76 -8.24
CA PRO A 435 34.11 -9.97 -7.50
C PRO A 435 33.94 -9.10 -6.25
N ASP A 436 35.00 -8.44 -5.77
CA ASP A 436 34.96 -7.53 -4.63
C ASP A 436 34.67 -6.08 -5.01
N GLN A 437 34.61 -5.77 -6.31
CA GLN A 437 34.24 -4.47 -6.88
C GLN A 437 35.02 -3.32 -6.22
N ALA A 438 36.31 -3.55 -5.96
CA ALA A 438 37.18 -2.57 -5.31
C ALA A 438 37.34 -1.33 -6.19
N ASP A 439 37.16 -0.16 -5.58
CA ASP A 439 37.31 1.16 -6.20
C ASP A 439 37.92 2.08 -5.14
N ALA A 440 39.25 2.22 -5.18
CA ALA A 440 40.02 2.91 -4.16
C ALA A 440 39.85 4.44 -4.21
N ASP A 441 39.58 5.00 -5.39
CA ASP A 441 39.53 6.45 -5.61
C ASP A 441 38.10 7.01 -5.80
N GLY A 442 37.13 6.12 -6.00
CA GLY A 442 35.69 6.39 -6.03
C GLY A 442 35.17 6.90 -7.37
N ASP A 443 35.88 6.65 -8.47
CA ASP A 443 35.50 7.12 -9.80
C ASP A 443 34.55 6.18 -10.57
N HIS A 444 34.18 5.03 -9.97
CA HIS A 444 33.36 3.94 -10.52
C HIS A 444 34.03 3.09 -11.61
N ILE A 445 35.36 3.20 -11.77
CA ILE A 445 36.19 2.24 -12.49
C ILE A 445 36.89 1.39 -11.43
N GLY A 446 36.86 0.07 -11.56
CA GLY A 446 37.46 -0.79 -10.55
C GLY A 446 38.99 -0.76 -10.58
N ASP A 447 39.61 -1.00 -9.42
CA ASP A 447 41.08 -1.01 -9.24
C ASP A 447 41.81 -1.94 -10.23
N VAL A 448 41.11 -2.96 -10.76
CA VAL A 448 41.67 -3.95 -11.69
C VAL A 448 41.78 -3.42 -13.12
N CYS A 449 40.90 -2.50 -13.51
CA CYS A 449 40.82 -1.94 -14.86
C CYS A 449 41.03 -0.41 -14.90
N ASP A 450 41.20 0.24 -13.76
CA ASP A 450 41.65 1.63 -13.68
C ASP A 450 43.14 1.73 -14.05
N ASN A 451 43.44 2.64 -14.97
CA ASN A 451 44.79 2.93 -15.45
C ASN A 451 44.88 4.42 -15.80
N GLN A 452 45.10 5.24 -14.79
CA GLN A 452 45.25 6.68 -14.92
C GLN A 452 46.67 7.03 -15.38
N PRO A 453 46.82 7.84 -16.45
CA PRO A 453 48.14 8.17 -16.95
C PRO A 453 48.93 9.01 -15.92
N PRO A 454 50.27 8.84 -15.86
CA PRO A 454 51.12 9.56 -14.93
C PRO A 454 51.04 11.07 -15.16
N SER A 455 51.18 11.87 -14.11
CA SER A 455 51.16 13.33 -14.18
C SER A 455 52.59 13.92 -14.14
N ILE A 456 52.87 14.91 -14.98
CA ILE A 456 54.17 15.62 -15.00
C ILE A 456 53.97 17.06 -14.51
N THR A 457 54.71 17.44 -13.46
CA THR A 457 54.72 18.81 -12.94
C THR A 457 56.05 19.50 -13.23
N CYS A 458 56.00 20.66 -13.89
CA CYS A 458 57.16 21.52 -14.09
C CYS A 458 57.30 22.51 -12.92
N ASN A 459 58.25 22.30 -12.02
CA ASN A 459 58.46 23.09 -10.80
C ASN A 459 59.11 24.46 -11.04
N GLY A 460 59.29 24.83 -12.30
CA GLY A 460 59.95 26.05 -12.73
C GLY A 460 61.45 25.87 -12.98
N PRO A 461 62.07 26.82 -13.68
CA PRO A 461 63.45 26.65 -14.12
C PRO A 461 64.44 26.82 -12.97
N VAL A 462 65.47 25.98 -12.97
CA VAL A 462 66.64 26.19 -12.13
C VAL A 462 67.49 27.32 -12.73
N THR A 463 67.71 28.38 -11.97
CA THR A 463 68.62 29.46 -12.38
C THR A 463 70.07 29.03 -12.23
N LEU A 464 70.77 28.88 -13.35
CA LEU A 464 72.18 28.50 -13.40
C LEU A 464 73.04 29.77 -13.26
N TRP A 465 73.78 29.88 -12.16
CA TRP A 465 74.66 31.02 -11.94
C TRP A 465 76.08 30.62 -11.50
N SER A 466 77.05 31.35 -12.07
CA SER A 466 78.42 30.97 -12.41
C SER A 466 78.46 30.24 -13.75
N PRO A 467 78.54 30.96 -14.89
CA PRO A 467 78.73 30.34 -16.19
C PRO A 467 80.18 29.83 -16.33
N ASP A 468 80.47 28.74 -15.63
CA ASP A 468 81.80 28.14 -15.45
C ASP A 468 81.97 26.81 -16.19
N HIS A 469 81.01 26.48 -17.07
CA HIS A 469 80.99 25.28 -17.89
C HIS A 469 80.80 24.00 -17.08
N ASP A 470 80.36 24.11 -15.82
CA ASP A 470 80.04 22.96 -14.98
C ASP A 470 78.67 22.37 -15.36
N LEU A 471 78.53 21.07 -15.08
CA LEU A 471 77.25 20.39 -15.17
C LEU A 471 76.49 20.57 -13.86
N VAL A 472 75.30 21.17 -13.97
CA VAL A 472 74.40 21.46 -12.86
C VAL A 472 73.17 20.55 -12.96
N ASP A 473 72.80 19.95 -11.83
CA ASP A 473 71.60 19.13 -11.72
C ASP A 473 70.35 20.00 -11.71
N VAL A 474 69.43 19.65 -12.60
CA VAL A 474 68.14 20.31 -12.79
C VAL A 474 66.98 19.32 -12.64
N GLY A 475 67.22 18.12 -12.10
CA GLY A 475 66.18 17.12 -11.86
C GLY A 475 65.04 17.63 -10.99
N SER A 476 65.28 18.59 -10.09
CA SER A 476 64.24 19.22 -9.27
C SER A 476 63.24 20.09 -10.05
N ALA A 477 63.54 20.46 -11.29
CA ALA A 477 62.61 21.18 -12.16
C ALA A 477 61.42 20.33 -12.61
N ILE A 478 61.48 19.00 -12.39
CA ILE A 478 60.49 18.03 -12.83
C ILE A 478 60.09 17.16 -11.64
N SER A 479 58.79 16.93 -11.46
CA SER A 479 58.26 15.83 -10.66
C SER A 479 57.25 15.05 -11.49
N VAL A 480 57.24 13.74 -11.29
CA VAL A 480 56.29 12.83 -11.94
C VAL A 480 55.63 11.99 -10.86
N GLU A 481 54.31 11.96 -10.86
CA GLU A 481 53.49 11.19 -9.93
C GLU A 481 52.50 10.37 -10.73
N ASP A 482 52.43 9.09 -10.42
CA ASP A 482 51.49 8.14 -10.98
C ASP A 482 50.37 7.91 -9.97
N PRO A 483 49.10 8.20 -10.30
CA PRO A 483 47.98 8.02 -9.37
C PRO A 483 47.81 6.57 -8.87
N ASP A 484 48.12 5.60 -9.72
CA ASP A 484 47.92 4.17 -9.47
C ASP A 484 49.14 3.55 -8.74
N GLY A 485 50.24 4.29 -8.68
CA GLY A 485 51.48 3.90 -8.01
C GLY A 485 52.36 2.99 -8.88
N ASP A 486 52.12 2.97 -10.18
CA ASP A 486 52.88 2.19 -11.15
C ASP A 486 54.33 2.69 -11.33
N GLU A 487 55.18 1.82 -11.85
CA GLU A 487 56.58 2.18 -12.13
C GLU A 487 56.70 2.95 -13.45
N VAL A 488 56.89 4.26 -13.35
CA VAL A 488 56.98 5.14 -14.53
C VAL A 488 58.38 5.18 -15.16
N VAL A 489 58.43 4.97 -16.46
CA VAL A 489 59.61 5.20 -17.31
C VAL A 489 59.57 6.61 -17.89
N LEU A 490 60.68 7.36 -17.78
CA LEU A 490 60.80 8.71 -18.32
C LEU A 490 61.69 8.75 -19.55
N ILE A 491 61.16 9.29 -20.65
CA ILE A 491 61.92 9.63 -21.85
C ILE A 491 62.13 11.14 -21.87
N VAL A 492 63.38 11.60 -21.78
CA VAL A 492 63.72 13.03 -21.70
C VAL A 492 64.50 13.45 -22.94
N ARG A 493 63.99 14.46 -23.65
CA ARG A 493 64.70 15.13 -24.75
C ARG A 493 65.06 16.55 -24.36
N ALA A 494 66.35 16.87 -24.45
CA ALA A 494 66.87 18.17 -24.06
C ALA A 494 67.07 19.11 -25.25
N PHE A 495 66.58 20.33 -25.12
CA PHE A 495 66.68 21.38 -26.13
C PHE A 495 67.25 22.67 -25.55
N SER A 496 67.94 23.46 -26.38
CA SER A 496 68.25 24.86 -26.07
C SER A 496 68.18 25.73 -27.33
N ASP A 497 68.24 27.04 -27.15
CA ASP A 497 68.42 28.05 -28.22
C ASP A 497 69.80 28.03 -28.88
N GLU A 498 70.80 27.44 -28.23
CA GLU A 498 72.16 27.36 -28.77
C GLU A 498 72.49 25.98 -29.39
N THR A 499 73.35 25.96 -30.41
CA THR A 499 73.90 24.74 -31.04
C THR A 499 75.01 24.11 -30.20
N GLU A 500 75.05 22.78 -30.13
CA GLU A 500 76.12 22.03 -29.46
C GLU A 500 77.51 22.36 -30.06
N ILE A 501 78.53 22.52 -29.21
CA ILE A 501 79.92 22.63 -29.65
C ILE A 501 80.53 21.21 -29.67
N PRO A 502 80.99 20.69 -30.82
CA PRO A 502 81.54 19.34 -30.92
C PRO A 502 82.99 19.32 -30.45
N GLU A 503 83.24 19.41 -29.13
CA GLU A 503 84.55 19.12 -28.56
C GLU A 503 84.40 18.16 -27.36
N THR A 504 84.77 16.90 -27.59
CA THR A 504 84.78 15.80 -26.62
C THR A 504 85.64 16.15 -25.40
N GLY A 505 85.06 16.23 -24.20
CA GLY A 505 85.81 16.49 -22.96
C GLY A 505 85.19 15.87 -21.71
N ASP A 506 86.05 15.53 -20.76
CA ASP A 506 85.87 14.68 -19.58
C ASP A 506 85.55 15.45 -18.29
N GLY A 507 84.84 16.58 -18.38
CA GLY A 507 84.34 17.31 -17.20
C GLY A 507 85.39 18.14 -16.45
N THR A 508 86.37 18.72 -17.16
CA THR A 508 87.42 19.59 -16.58
C THR A 508 87.13 21.10 -16.70
N GLY A 509 85.86 21.51 -16.85
CA GLY A 509 85.44 22.92 -16.84
C GLY A 509 85.79 23.73 -18.10
N LYS A 510 86.02 23.08 -19.25
CA LYS A 510 86.17 23.76 -20.56
C LYS A 510 85.42 23.12 -21.72
N HIS A 511 85.00 21.86 -21.60
CA HIS A 511 84.44 21.06 -22.70
C HIS A 511 83.46 20.00 -22.16
N ALA A 512 82.32 20.43 -21.59
CA ALA A 512 81.24 19.53 -21.18
C ALA A 512 80.14 19.49 -22.25
N PRO A 513 79.43 18.35 -22.43
CA PRO A 513 78.21 18.32 -23.24
C PRO A 513 77.14 19.23 -22.62
N ASP A 514 76.18 19.65 -23.45
CA ASP A 514 75.10 20.54 -23.02
C ASP A 514 74.04 19.85 -22.18
N PHE A 515 73.89 18.54 -22.37
CA PHE A 515 73.00 17.69 -21.60
C PHE A 515 73.70 16.36 -21.29
N LYS A 516 73.51 15.87 -20.07
CA LYS A 516 73.95 14.55 -19.65
C LYS A 516 72.95 13.98 -18.65
N ASP A 517 72.47 12.78 -18.90
CA ASP A 517 71.70 12.01 -17.93
C ASP A 517 72.62 11.08 -17.14
N GLU A 518 72.49 11.08 -15.81
CA GLU A 518 73.18 10.18 -14.89
C GLU A 518 72.23 9.39 -13.98
N TYR A 519 70.91 9.34 -14.26
CA TYR A 519 70.00 8.47 -13.52
C TYR A 519 70.25 6.97 -13.78
N PRO A 520 69.99 6.07 -12.81
CA PRO A 520 69.73 6.31 -11.38
C PRO A 520 71.02 6.36 -10.52
N GLU A 521 72.20 6.15 -11.11
CA GLU A 521 73.47 5.90 -10.38
C GLU A 521 74.34 7.15 -10.10
N GLY A 522 73.92 8.36 -10.53
CA GLY A 522 74.72 9.59 -10.48
C GLY A 522 73.97 10.87 -10.05
N ARG A 523 74.36 12.03 -10.60
CA ARG A 523 73.92 13.36 -10.13
C ARG A 523 72.59 13.88 -10.71
N GLY A 524 71.78 13.04 -11.36
CA GLY A 524 70.47 13.44 -11.92
C GLY A 524 70.53 13.91 -13.38
N LEU A 525 69.56 14.75 -13.79
CA LEU A 525 69.52 15.36 -15.13
C LEU A 525 70.43 16.59 -15.13
N LEU A 526 71.54 16.53 -15.86
CA LEU A 526 72.57 17.57 -15.84
C LEU A 526 72.53 18.42 -17.11
N VAL A 527 72.58 19.73 -16.94
CA VAL A 527 72.77 20.70 -18.04
C VAL A 527 73.97 21.59 -17.77
N ARG A 528 74.58 22.12 -18.82
CA ARG A 528 75.78 22.97 -18.70
C ARG A 528 75.42 24.40 -18.26
N SER A 529 76.07 24.89 -17.21
CA SER A 529 76.06 26.31 -16.82
C SER A 529 77.01 27.11 -17.74
N GLU A 530 76.64 27.33 -18.99
CA GLU A 530 77.39 28.17 -19.94
C GLU A 530 76.44 28.87 -20.93
N ARG A 531 76.86 30.03 -21.46
CA ARG A 531 76.18 30.81 -22.50
C ARG A 531 77.14 31.24 -23.61
N ARG A 532 76.65 31.47 -24.82
CA ARG A 532 77.45 31.95 -25.95
C ARG A 532 77.21 33.43 -26.25
N GLY A 533 78.29 34.22 -26.22
CA GLY A 533 78.27 35.61 -26.72
C GLY A 533 77.62 36.61 -25.76
N ASP A 534 77.12 37.73 -26.33
CA ASP A 534 76.62 38.91 -25.59
C ASP A 534 75.07 38.98 -25.56
N GLU A 535 74.37 37.86 -25.79
CA GLU A 535 72.90 37.78 -25.77
C GLU A 535 72.33 37.69 -24.34
N ASP A 536 71.00 37.83 -24.17
CA ASP A 536 70.33 37.96 -22.86
C ASP A 536 70.53 36.74 -21.93
N GLY A 537 70.92 35.58 -22.48
CA GLY A 537 71.38 34.39 -21.78
C GLY A 537 71.08 33.11 -22.58
N ARG A 538 71.01 31.96 -21.90
CA ARG A 538 70.69 30.65 -22.47
C ARG A 538 69.56 29.99 -21.69
N PHE A 539 68.72 29.19 -22.35
CA PHE A 539 67.73 28.36 -21.66
C PHE A 539 67.78 26.90 -22.09
N TYR A 540 67.27 26.03 -21.21
CA TYR A 540 67.07 24.60 -21.50
C TYR A 540 65.60 24.25 -21.36
N LEU A 541 65.07 23.59 -22.38
CA LEU A 541 63.73 23.03 -22.41
C LEU A 541 63.82 21.52 -22.48
N PHE A 542 63.00 20.83 -21.69
CA PHE A 542 62.88 19.38 -21.73
C PHE A 542 61.51 19.00 -22.26
N VAL A 543 61.47 18.15 -23.29
CA VAL A 543 60.27 17.38 -23.62
C VAL A 543 60.38 16.07 -22.87
N ILE A 544 59.43 15.82 -21.97
CA ILE A 544 59.43 14.68 -21.06
C ILE A 544 58.20 13.86 -21.41
N THR A 545 58.39 12.59 -21.71
CA THR A 545 57.31 11.61 -21.85
C THR A 545 57.41 10.64 -20.68
N ALA A 546 56.36 10.56 -19.87
CA ALA A 546 56.17 9.59 -18.81
C ALA A 546 55.27 8.48 -19.31
N ASP A 547 55.69 7.23 -19.15
CA ASP A 547 54.98 6.02 -19.58
C ASP A 547 54.96 5.04 -18.40
N ASP A 548 53.76 4.65 -17.95
CA ASP A 548 53.54 3.71 -16.83
C ASP A 548 53.70 2.23 -17.24
N GLY A 549 53.79 1.93 -18.53
CA GLY A 549 53.89 0.56 -19.05
C GLY A 549 52.56 -0.22 -19.09
N ASN A 550 51.47 0.36 -18.59
CA ASN A 550 50.12 -0.21 -18.56
C ASN A 550 49.15 0.51 -19.53
N GLY A 551 49.62 1.58 -20.17
CA GLY A 551 48.92 2.22 -21.30
C GLY A 551 48.73 3.71 -21.13
N GLY A 552 49.05 4.27 -19.96
CA GLY A 552 49.00 5.68 -19.69
C GLY A 552 50.32 6.37 -20.03
N VAL A 553 50.23 7.36 -20.93
CA VAL A 553 51.39 8.12 -21.39
C VAL A 553 51.08 9.61 -21.35
N THR A 554 51.91 10.37 -20.64
CA THR A 554 51.82 11.83 -20.55
C THR A 554 53.07 12.46 -21.11
N THR A 555 52.93 13.52 -21.91
CA THR A 555 54.07 14.32 -22.40
C THR A 555 53.93 15.78 -21.99
N ALA A 556 55.00 16.37 -21.45
CA ALA A 556 55.05 17.77 -21.06
C ALA A 556 56.33 18.46 -21.55
N VAL A 557 56.25 19.78 -21.73
CA VAL A 557 57.42 20.63 -22.04
C VAL A 557 57.74 21.47 -20.81
N CYS A 558 58.86 21.18 -20.16
CA CYS A 558 59.31 21.94 -18.99
C CYS A 558 60.46 22.87 -19.35
N THR A 559 60.42 24.10 -18.86
CA THR A 559 61.63 24.92 -18.80
C THR A 559 62.48 24.43 -17.64
N ALA A 560 63.53 23.67 -17.95
CA ALA A 560 64.37 23.01 -16.95
C ALA A 560 65.32 24.00 -16.28
N ALA A 561 65.91 24.90 -17.06
CA ALA A 561 66.88 25.84 -16.54
C ALA A 561 67.04 27.09 -17.39
N VAL A 562 67.52 28.16 -16.76
CA VAL A 562 67.92 29.41 -17.41
C VAL A 562 69.27 29.85 -16.89
N CYS A 563 70.15 30.28 -17.80
CA CYS A 563 71.46 30.86 -17.50
C CYS A 563 71.46 32.31 -17.98
N PRO A 564 71.05 33.28 -17.13
CA PRO A 564 70.97 34.68 -17.53
C PRO A 564 72.36 35.28 -17.81
N HIS A 565 72.41 36.29 -18.68
CA HIS A 565 73.63 37.03 -19.01
C HIS A 565 74.28 37.64 -17.77
N ASP A 566 73.49 38.23 -16.87
CA ASP A 566 73.92 38.76 -15.59
C ASP A 566 72.91 38.47 -14.44
N GLN A 567 73.23 38.85 -13.19
CA GLN A 567 72.36 38.59 -12.03
C GLN A 567 71.20 39.59 -11.91
N ASP A 568 71.06 40.54 -12.85
CA ASP A 568 69.99 41.51 -12.79
C ASP A 568 68.65 40.90 -13.22
N GLN A 569 67.55 41.47 -12.71
CA GLN A 569 66.21 40.99 -13.03
C GLN A 569 65.87 41.14 -14.52
N PRO A 570 66.23 42.25 -15.21
CA PRO A 570 66.02 42.38 -16.65
C PRO A 570 66.62 41.24 -17.49
N SER A 571 67.84 40.80 -17.20
CA SER A 571 68.49 39.69 -17.91
C SER A 571 67.74 38.37 -17.68
N LEU A 572 67.33 38.10 -16.44
CA LEU A 572 66.52 36.93 -16.11
C LEU A 572 65.16 36.94 -16.81
N ASP A 573 64.45 38.07 -16.79
CA ASP A 573 63.15 38.24 -17.45
C ASP A 573 63.27 38.05 -18.97
N GLY A 574 64.36 38.53 -19.57
CA GLY A 574 64.65 38.37 -20.99
C GLY A 574 64.78 36.89 -21.40
N VAL A 575 65.59 36.12 -20.67
CA VAL A 575 65.79 34.69 -20.94
C VAL A 575 64.53 33.89 -20.65
N LEU A 576 63.77 34.21 -19.60
CA LEU A 576 62.49 33.56 -19.32
C LEU A 576 61.47 33.79 -20.44
N ALA A 577 61.44 34.98 -21.03
CA ALA A 577 60.57 35.26 -22.16
C ALA A 577 60.97 34.46 -23.42
N GLN A 578 62.28 34.32 -23.68
CA GLN A 578 62.81 33.48 -24.75
C GLN A 578 62.49 32.00 -24.52
N ALA A 579 62.68 31.51 -23.30
CA ALA A 579 62.37 30.15 -22.89
C ALA A 579 60.88 29.84 -23.06
N SER A 580 60.00 30.77 -22.64
CA SER A 580 58.54 30.62 -22.83
C SER A 580 58.14 30.56 -24.30
N ALA A 581 58.77 31.37 -25.16
CA ALA A 581 58.53 31.31 -26.60
C ALA A 581 59.01 29.99 -27.23
N GLY A 582 60.18 29.50 -26.81
CA GLY A 582 60.70 28.20 -27.23
C GLY A 582 59.83 27.03 -26.72
N ALA A 583 59.33 27.09 -25.49
CA ALA A 583 58.44 26.09 -24.92
C ALA A 583 57.15 25.99 -25.72
N ALA A 584 56.53 27.13 -26.04
CA ALA A 584 55.32 27.16 -26.87
C ALA A 584 55.55 26.56 -28.28
N GLN A 585 56.74 26.73 -28.87
CA GLN A 585 57.10 26.09 -30.14
C GLN A 585 57.23 24.57 -30.03
N LEU A 586 57.85 24.08 -28.95
CA LEU A 586 57.95 22.64 -28.67
C LEU A 586 56.59 22.03 -28.35
N GLU A 587 55.78 22.67 -27.52
CA GLU A 587 54.41 22.24 -27.22
C GLU A 587 53.58 22.10 -28.49
N ALA A 588 53.66 23.09 -29.39
CA ALA A 588 52.99 23.02 -30.69
C ALA A 588 53.53 21.88 -31.56
N ALA A 589 54.84 21.65 -31.57
CA ALA A 589 55.43 20.56 -32.35
C ALA A 589 55.02 19.18 -31.82
N VAL A 590 55.03 19.00 -30.50
CA VAL A 590 54.57 17.77 -29.82
C VAL A 590 53.09 17.53 -30.11
N ALA A 591 52.24 18.55 -29.95
CA ALA A 591 50.79 18.44 -30.16
C ALA A 591 50.42 18.10 -31.62
N HIS A 592 51.20 18.56 -32.60
CA HIS A 592 50.95 18.28 -34.01
C HIS A 592 51.71 17.05 -34.55
N GLY A 593 52.58 16.43 -33.77
CA GLY A 593 53.47 15.36 -34.24
C GLY A 593 54.50 15.84 -35.27
N ASP A 594 54.88 17.12 -35.20
CA ASP A 594 55.90 17.70 -36.08
C ASP A 594 57.31 17.18 -35.70
N PRO A 595 58.26 17.13 -36.65
CA PRO A 595 59.64 16.76 -36.35
C PRO A 595 60.31 17.72 -35.35
N LEU A 596 60.98 17.16 -34.34
CA LEU A 596 61.85 17.89 -33.42
C LEU A 596 63.30 17.92 -33.95
N PRO A 597 64.09 19.00 -33.73
CA PRO A 597 63.71 20.25 -33.06
C PRO A 597 62.99 21.26 -33.99
N PRO A 598 62.11 22.13 -33.45
CA PRO A 598 61.51 23.21 -34.21
C PRO A 598 62.53 24.32 -34.55
N PRO A 599 62.23 25.22 -35.51
CA PRO A 599 63.14 26.29 -35.91
C PRO A 599 63.55 27.18 -34.75
N GLY A 600 64.87 27.32 -34.52
CA GLY A 600 65.41 28.16 -33.44
C GLY A 600 65.80 27.39 -32.18
N LEU A 601 65.54 26.08 -32.13
CA LEU A 601 66.01 25.19 -31.07
C LEU A 601 66.94 24.11 -31.63
N CYS A 602 67.83 23.64 -30.78
CA CYS A 602 68.73 22.52 -31.05
C CYS A 602 68.50 21.43 -30.01
N GLU A 603 68.44 20.17 -30.45
CA GLU A 603 68.36 18.99 -29.57
C GLU A 603 69.77 18.56 -29.15
N HIS A 604 69.97 18.31 -27.86
CA HIS A 604 71.27 18.00 -27.25
C HIS A 604 71.39 16.59 -26.71
N GLY A 605 70.30 15.84 -26.69
CA GLY A 605 70.32 14.43 -26.31
C GLY A 605 68.94 13.86 -25.99
N LEU A 606 68.89 12.53 -26.03
CA LEU A 606 67.77 11.70 -25.63
C LEU A 606 68.24 10.81 -24.48
N SER A 607 67.45 10.74 -23.42
CA SER A 607 67.68 9.90 -22.26
C SER A 607 66.45 9.04 -21.98
N GLU A 608 66.69 7.84 -21.46
CA GLU A 608 65.69 6.96 -20.85
C GLU A 608 66.12 6.77 -19.40
N ALA A 609 65.38 7.35 -18.47
CA ALA A 609 65.63 7.25 -17.04
C ALA A 609 64.47 6.50 -16.36
N LEU A 610 64.78 5.68 -15.36
CA LEU A 610 63.76 5.22 -14.42
C LEU A 610 63.31 6.44 -13.61
N GLY A 611 62.01 6.72 -13.58
CA GLY A 611 61.47 7.84 -12.81
C GLY A 611 61.95 7.79 -11.36
N PRO A 612 62.21 8.94 -10.71
CA PRO A 612 62.54 8.93 -9.29
C PRO A 612 61.37 8.31 -8.51
N LYS A 613 61.60 7.18 -7.83
CA LYS A 613 60.72 6.75 -6.73
C LYS A 613 60.80 7.82 -5.64
N GLN A 614 59.76 8.64 -5.47
CA GLN A 614 59.56 9.39 -4.24
C GLN A 614 58.39 8.83 -3.47
#